data_AF-A0A2B4S404-F1
#
_entry.id   AF-A0A2B4S404-F1
#
_cell.length_a   1.000
_cell.length_b   1.000
_cell.length_c   1.000
_cell.angle_alpha   90.00
_cell.angle_beta   90.00
_cell.angle_gamma   90.00
#
_symmetry.space_group_name_H-M   'P 1'
#
loop_
_entity.id
_entity.type
_entity.pdbx_description
1 polymer ?
#
loop_
_entity_poly.entity_id
_entity_poly.type
_entity_poly.pdbx_seq_one_letter_code
_entity_poly.pdbx_strand_id
1 'polypeptide(L)'
;MAAVKSYPSSLLINVEDLLKLRGVESQRVEFKKAWSSEKGTKGSAYWQVIHTITAFANDLYNVNGGYIIIGVEEDKDRESTNNRQIIFPPFGVRGNLDRIQMEILRACRENIEPTFIPILQPEVVEGTTVLVIWVRPSDERPHTCKESNKAGKLNYYIREGTETKKAKREQISLLFKRKAPPFDDRKTTNTELGSLLNENSIDLRLVQQYLKDIDSVLVGQEIEPIDLYDKLTLVRPTDEKLSGVVTPRNVALLFFHPNPHTFFEGASTEIAVYTHDNKAKEEQEDFSGDNEVPPVPSRNRRIADFLKSLKLAEGRYTGVATIFRSMEKNKNPKPKFDFKASYFRVRLPGHPKYVRSRADNLCAKGDKEEAVRLITGFLEENPTMRSETLIVQLFDLLGDDKYNAKYHPYQEIIENGKKRRDPIKDELRKWSEADVTDIPAGVKLVKSLVEEGASIGDLSCVVSKASHFCQKNVDGEQNLEALQKAHMLYEAMGEVVQTDASVSLQFADCLYNMYLLNTANKGSEMGERSEGRQNLYHFL
;
A
#
# COMPACT_ATOMS: atom_id res chain seq x y z
N MET A 1 -18.38 17.95 -48.50
CA MET A 1 -18.11 16.98 -47.41
C MET A 1 -18.36 17.72 -46.11
N ALA A 2 -19.49 17.46 -45.45
CA ALA A 2 -19.77 18.07 -44.16
C ALA A 2 -18.80 17.50 -43.13
N ALA A 3 -18.05 18.37 -42.45
CA ALA A 3 -17.20 17.97 -41.33
C ALA A 3 -18.06 17.17 -40.34
N VAL A 4 -17.66 15.93 -40.09
CA VAL A 4 -18.23 15.11 -39.01
C VAL A 4 -18.11 15.96 -37.75
N LYS A 5 -19.23 16.34 -37.14
CA LYS A 5 -19.23 16.99 -35.83
C LYS A 5 -18.50 16.04 -34.88
N SER A 6 -17.24 16.36 -34.58
CA SER A 6 -16.48 15.70 -33.53
C SER A 6 -17.16 16.07 -32.22
N TYR A 7 -17.94 15.15 -31.67
CA TYR A 7 -18.38 15.27 -30.30
C TYR A 7 -17.13 15.11 -29.43
N PRO A 8 -16.80 16.06 -28.55
CA PRO A 8 -15.68 15.88 -27.63
C PRO A 8 -15.92 14.61 -26.80
N SER A 9 -14.92 13.72 -26.77
CA SER A 9 -15.07 12.41 -26.12
C SER A 9 -15.50 12.58 -24.65
N SER A 10 -16.47 11.77 -24.23
CA SER A 10 -16.87 11.64 -22.82
C SER A 10 -16.18 10.48 -22.11
N LEU A 11 -15.32 9.72 -22.81
CA LEU A 11 -14.61 8.59 -22.22
C LEU A 11 -13.44 9.06 -21.37
N LEU A 12 -13.31 8.46 -20.20
CA LEU A 12 -12.17 8.68 -19.30
C LEU A 12 -10.91 7.95 -19.76
N ILE A 13 -11.09 6.90 -20.56
CA ILE A 13 -10.04 6.06 -21.12
C ILE A 13 -10.04 6.20 -22.63
N ASN A 14 -8.85 6.28 -23.21
CA ASN A 14 -8.68 6.34 -24.65
C ASN A 14 -9.25 5.07 -25.33
N VAL A 15 -9.92 5.24 -26.46
CA VAL A 15 -10.58 4.14 -27.16
C VAL A 15 -9.59 3.10 -27.69
N GLU A 16 -8.41 3.49 -28.15
CA GLU A 16 -7.36 2.55 -28.58
C GLU A 16 -6.88 1.66 -27.43
N ASP A 17 -6.82 2.19 -26.20
CA ASP A 17 -6.49 1.40 -25.01
C ASP A 17 -7.61 0.42 -24.65
N LEU A 18 -8.88 0.83 -24.80
CA LEU A 18 -10.02 -0.09 -24.65
C LEU A 18 -9.95 -1.24 -25.66
N LEU A 19 -9.66 -0.96 -26.94
CA LEU A 19 -9.55 -1.97 -27.99
C LEU A 19 -8.38 -2.94 -27.77
N LYS A 20 -7.33 -2.48 -27.08
CA LYS A 20 -6.15 -3.28 -26.72
C LYS A 20 -6.23 -3.91 -25.33
N LEU A 21 -7.32 -3.68 -24.59
CA LEU A 21 -7.50 -4.08 -23.19
C LEU A 21 -6.34 -3.61 -22.28
N ARG A 22 -5.89 -2.37 -22.49
CA ARG A 22 -4.86 -1.72 -21.67
C ARG A 22 -5.54 -0.83 -20.63
N GLY A 23 -5.14 -0.95 -19.36
CA GLY A 23 -5.73 -0.17 -18.27
C GLY A 23 -7.16 -0.57 -17.87
N VAL A 24 -7.79 -1.52 -18.58
CA VAL A 24 -9.12 -2.07 -18.27
C VAL A 24 -9.07 -3.60 -18.32
N GLU A 25 -9.69 -4.27 -17.35
CA GLU A 25 -9.78 -5.73 -17.39
C GLU A 25 -10.72 -6.22 -18.50
N SER A 26 -10.34 -7.32 -19.17
CA SER A 26 -11.12 -7.94 -20.26
C SER A 26 -12.59 -8.21 -19.90
N GLN A 27 -12.86 -8.63 -18.66
CA GLN A 27 -14.23 -8.86 -18.16
C GLN A 27 -15.14 -7.62 -18.24
N ARG A 28 -14.57 -6.41 -18.27
CA ARG A 28 -15.27 -5.12 -18.35
C ARG A 28 -15.46 -4.65 -19.79
N VAL A 29 -14.99 -5.38 -20.79
CA VAL A 29 -15.14 -5.03 -22.20
C VAL A 29 -15.92 -6.12 -22.92
N GLU A 30 -16.83 -5.72 -23.80
CA GLU A 30 -17.57 -6.61 -24.69
C GLU A 30 -17.47 -6.07 -26.11
N PHE A 31 -17.00 -6.89 -27.04
CA PHE A 31 -16.87 -6.51 -28.44
C PHE A 31 -18.07 -7.02 -29.26
N LYS A 32 -18.62 -6.16 -30.12
CA LYS A 32 -19.72 -6.52 -31.04
C LYS A 32 -19.45 -5.99 -32.43
N LYS A 33 -19.50 -6.89 -33.42
CA LYS A 33 -19.30 -6.53 -34.82
C LYS A 33 -20.32 -5.52 -35.32
N ALA A 34 -21.59 -5.67 -34.94
CA ALA A 34 -22.66 -4.77 -35.33
C ALA A 34 -23.82 -4.78 -34.32
N TRP A 35 -24.55 -3.66 -34.29
CA TRP A 35 -25.89 -3.60 -33.67
C TRP A 35 -26.92 -4.21 -34.62
N SER A 36 -27.91 -4.91 -34.06
CA SER A 36 -29.11 -5.32 -34.80
C SER A 36 -30.34 -4.89 -34.01
N SER A 37 -31.24 -4.16 -34.67
CA SER A 37 -32.56 -3.81 -34.14
C SER A 37 -33.53 -4.98 -34.14
N GLU A 38 -33.17 -6.08 -34.82
CA GLU A 38 -34.01 -7.27 -34.85
C GLU A 38 -34.03 -7.91 -33.49
N LYS A 39 -35.20 -7.80 -32.86
CA LYS A 39 -35.53 -8.47 -31.61
C LYS A 39 -35.78 -9.97 -31.87
N GLY A 40 -34.80 -10.65 -32.46
CA GLY A 40 -34.82 -12.08 -32.75
C GLY A 40 -35.01 -12.95 -31.50
N THR A 41 -34.89 -14.26 -31.66
CA THR A 41 -34.95 -15.21 -30.54
C THR A 41 -33.78 -14.99 -29.56
N LYS A 42 -33.88 -15.61 -28.37
CA LYS A 42 -32.88 -15.53 -27.30
C LYS A 42 -31.45 -15.66 -27.85
N GLY A 43 -30.59 -14.70 -27.52
CA GLY A 43 -29.18 -14.71 -27.93
C GLY A 43 -28.85 -13.89 -29.19
N SER A 44 -29.81 -13.18 -29.80
CA SER A 44 -29.52 -12.20 -30.85
C SER A 44 -28.61 -11.07 -30.35
N ALA A 45 -27.92 -10.38 -31.27
CA ALA A 45 -27.06 -9.25 -30.93
C ALA A 45 -27.79 -8.17 -30.10
N TYR A 46 -29.08 -7.93 -30.40
CA TYR A 46 -29.98 -7.10 -29.61
C TYR A 46 -29.99 -7.51 -28.13
N TRP A 47 -30.36 -8.77 -27.86
CA TRP A 47 -30.47 -9.26 -26.48
C TRP A 47 -29.13 -9.38 -25.78
N GLN A 48 -28.07 -9.77 -26.48
CA GLN A 48 -26.72 -9.82 -25.93
C GLN A 48 -26.28 -8.45 -25.39
N VAL A 49 -26.51 -7.37 -26.15
CA VAL A 49 -26.18 -6.01 -25.71
C VAL A 49 -27.03 -5.59 -24.51
N ILE A 50 -28.35 -5.79 -24.55
CA ILE A 50 -29.25 -5.41 -23.44
C ILE A 50 -28.97 -6.20 -22.15
N HIS A 51 -28.71 -7.50 -22.26
CA HIS A 51 -28.32 -8.34 -21.13
C HIS A 51 -26.97 -7.89 -20.56
N THR A 52 -26.02 -7.51 -21.41
CA THR A 52 -24.69 -7.04 -20.98
C THR A 52 -24.74 -5.66 -20.32
N ILE A 53 -25.58 -4.74 -20.83
CA ILE A 53 -25.87 -3.46 -20.15
C ILE A 53 -26.46 -3.73 -18.76
N THR A 54 -27.44 -4.63 -18.65
CA THR A 54 -28.04 -4.98 -17.36
C THR A 54 -27.02 -5.59 -16.41
N ALA A 55 -26.13 -6.46 -16.90
CA ALA A 55 -25.06 -7.07 -16.11
C ALA A 55 -24.03 -6.06 -15.60
N PHE A 56 -23.56 -5.15 -16.45
CA PHE A 56 -22.63 -4.10 -16.06
C PHE A 56 -23.27 -3.08 -15.11
N ALA A 57 -24.55 -2.72 -15.30
CA ALA A 57 -25.27 -1.84 -14.38
C ALA A 57 -25.45 -2.48 -12.97
N ASN A 58 -25.65 -3.80 -12.92
CA ASN A 58 -25.76 -4.55 -11.67
C ASN A 58 -24.43 -4.66 -10.91
N ASP A 59 -23.31 -4.74 -11.62
CA ASP A 59 -21.95 -4.70 -11.08
C ASP A 59 -21.73 -5.55 -9.80
N LEU A 60 -22.16 -6.82 -9.82
CA LEU A 60 -22.20 -7.71 -8.63
C LEU A 60 -20.85 -7.77 -7.86
N TYR A 61 -19.75 -7.72 -8.60
CA TYR A 61 -18.38 -7.86 -8.07
C TYR A 61 -17.70 -6.50 -7.81
N ASN A 62 -18.42 -5.39 -7.98
CA ASN A 62 -17.91 -4.03 -7.86
C ASN A 62 -16.66 -3.80 -8.73
N VAL A 63 -16.73 -4.15 -10.01
CA VAL A 63 -15.65 -3.94 -11.00
C VAL A 63 -15.81 -2.63 -11.76
N ASN A 64 -16.74 -1.78 -11.34
CA ASN A 64 -16.98 -0.45 -11.89
C ASN A 64 -17.54 -0.48 -13.32
N GLY A 65 -18.48 -1.40 -13.56
CA GLY A 65 -19.25 -1.47 -14.81
C GLY A 65 -18.39 -1.93 -15.98
N GLY A 66 -18.68 -1.41 -17.17
CA GLY A 66 -17.95 -1.82 -18.37
C GLY A 66 -18.28 -1.03 -19.63
N TYR A 67 -17.69 -1.49 -20.72
CA TYR A 67 -17.76 -0.90 -22.05
C TYR A 67 -18.22 -1.96 -23.04
N ILE A 68 -19.17 -1.62 -23.90
CA ILE A 68 -19.54 -2.44 -25.06
C ILE A 68 -19.16 -1.65 -26.29
N ILE A 69 -18.35 -2.23 -27.18
CA ILE A 69 -17.86 -1.52 -28.37
C ILE A 69 -18.49 -2.16 -29.60
N ILE A 70 -19.27 -1.36 -30.34
CA ILE A 70 -19.95 -1.75 -31.56
C ILE A 70 -19.14 -1.31 -32.78
N GLY A 71 -19.00 -2.20 -33.75
CA GLY A 71 -18.19 -1.99 -34.96
C GLY A 71 -16.83 -2.69 -34.91
N VAL A 72 -16.64 -3.64 -33.98
CA VAL A 72 -15.38 -4.37 -33.79
C VAL A 72 -15.63 -5.86 -33.65
N GLU A 73 -14.73 -6.66 -34.21
CA GLU A 73 -14.80 -8.12 -34.18
C GLU A 73 -13.59 -8.67 -33.44
N GLU A 74 -13.83 -9.60 -32.51
CA GLU A 74 -12.76 -10.26 -31.76
C GLU A 74 -11.87 -11.07 -32.69
N ASP A 75 -10.56 -10.99 -32.46
CA ASP A 75 -9.61 -11.90 -33.10
C ASP A 75 -9.65 -13.24 -32.36
N LYS A 76 -10.04 -14.30 -33.08
CA LYS A 76 -10.17 -15.65 -32.51
C LYS A 76 -8.84 -16.39 -32.45
N ASP A 77 -7.83 -15.95 -33.20
CA ASP A 77 -6.51 -16.59 -33.25
C ASP A 77 -5.54 -15.92 -32.26
N ARG A 78 -5.64 -16.34 -30.99
CA ARG A 78 -4.80 -15.85 -29.88
C ARG A 78 -3.31 -16.22 -29.99
N GLU A 79 -2.93 -17.05 -30.96
CA GLU A 79 -1.54 -17.49 -31.18
C GLU A 79 -0.75 -16.60 -32.16
N SER A 80 -1.37 -15.56 -32.74
CA SER A 80 -0.62 -14.65 -33.61
C SER A 80 0.39 -13.82 -32.79
N THR A 81 1.60 -13.68 -33.33
CA THR A 81 2.74 -12.94 -32.75
C THR A 81 2.46 -11.48 -32.41
N ASN A 82 1.28 -10.94 -32.77
CA ASN A 82 0.89 -9.56 -32.57
C ASN A 82 -0.02 -9.30 -31.35
N ASN A 83 -0.49 -10.34 -30.64
CA ASN A 83 -1.28 -10.25 -29.40
C ASN A 83 -2.48 -9.27 -29.49
N ARG A 84 -3.12 -9.19 -30.66
CA ARG A 84 -4.25 -8.28 -30.91
C ARG A 84 -5.54 -8.91 -30.39
N GLN A 85 -6.38 -8.10 -29.73
CA GLN A 85 -7.65 -8.57 -29.16
C GLN A 85 -8.82 -8.48 -30.14
N ILE A 86 -8.68 -7.64 -31.17
CA ILE A 86 -9.67 -7.43 -32.21
C ILE A 86 -9.00 -7.44 -33.59
N ILE A 87 -9.81 -7.65 -34.63
CA ILE A 87 -9.40 -7.52 -36.02
C ILE A 87 -9.26 -6.03 -36.37
N PHE A 88 -8.08 -5.64 -36.86
CA PHE A 88 -7.79 -4.29 -37.37
C PHE A 88 -7.70 -4.28 -38.91
N PRO A 89 -8.17 -3.21 -39.59
CA PRO A 89 -8.89 -2.07 -39.02
C PRO A 89 -10.29 -2.48 -38.50
N PRO A 90 -10.88 -1.72 -37.56
CA PRO A 90 -12.25 -1.97 -37.10
C PRO A 90 -13.26 -2.05 -38.24
N PHE A 91 -14.30 -2.88 -38.06
CA PHE A 91 -15.36 -3.04 -39.07
C PHE A 91 -16.23 -1.79 -39.22
N GLY A 92 -16.33 -1.01 -38.15
CA GLY A 92 -17.11 0.21 -38.07
C GLY A 92 -18.60 -0.01 -37.90
N VAL A 93 -19.27 1.05 -37.43
CA VAL A 93 -20.73 1.09 -37.38
C VAL A 93 -21.26 1.26 -38.81
N ARG A 94 -22.01 0.26 -39.29
CA ARG A 94 -22.70 0.32 -40.58
C ARG A 94 -24.10 0.91 -40.40
N GLY A 95 -24.39 1.99 -41.14
CA GLY A 95 -25.71 2.63 -41.14
C GLY A 95 -25.72 4.00 -40.45
N ASN A 96 -26.92 4.49 -40.14
CA ASN A 96 -27.09 5.80 -39.52
C ASN A 96 -26.83 5.71 -38.00
N LEU A 97 -25.76 6.34 -37.54
CA LEU A 97 -25.32 6.32 -36.15
C LEU A 97 -26.37 6.88 -35.17
N ASP A 98 -27.03 8.00 -35.51
CA ASP A 98 -28.06 8.61 -34.65
C ASP A 98 -29.26 7.69 -34.47
N ARG A 99 -29.67 7.02 -35.54
CA ARG A 99 -30.73 6.00 -35.50
C ARG A 99 -30.34 4.84 -34.58
N ILE A 100 -29.12 4.31 -34.71
CA ILE A 100 -28.62 3.22 -33.86
C ILE A 100 -28.60 3.64 -32.39
N GLN A 101 -28.13 4.85 -32.08
CA GLN A 101 -28.14 5.38 -30.72
C GLN A 101 -29.57 5.45 -30.16
N MET A 102 -30.52 6.01 -30.91
CA MET A 102 -31.93 6.07 -30.49
C MET A 102 -32.54 4.69 -30.28
N GLU A 103 -32.23 3.72 -31.14
CA GLU A 103 -32.69 2.34 -31.03
C GLU A 103 -32.17 1.68 -29.74
N ILE A 104 -30.89 1.84 -29.41
CA ILE A 104 -30.29 1.32 -28.17
C ILE A 104 -30.95 1.97 -26.95
N LEU A 105 -31.11 3.29 -26.93
CA LEU A 105 -31.75 4.01 -25.82
C LEU A 105 -33.20 3.53 -25.61
N ARG A 106 -33.95 3.37 -26.70
CA ARG A 106 -35.32 2.84 -26.67
C ARG A 106 -35.35 1.40 -26.15
N ALA A 107 -34.41 0.56 -26.63
CA ALA A 107 -34.28 -0.82 -26.19
C ALA A 107 -34.03 -0.92 -24.68
N CYS A 108 -33.19 -0.05 -24.11
CA CYS A 108 -32.98 0.01 -22.67
C CYS A 108 -34.26 0.39 -21.91
N ARG A 109 -34.98 1.44 -22.34
CA ARG A 109 -36.24 1.89 -21.71
C ARG A 109 -37.34 0.82 -21.73
N GLU A 110 -37.44 0.07 -22.82
CA GLU A 110 -38.50 -0.94 -23.00
C GLU A 110 -38.25 -2.25 -22.25
N ASN A 111 -36.99 -2.54 -21.90
CA ASN A 111 -36.58 -3.89 -21.50
C ASN A 111 -35.85 -3.97 -20.16
N ILE A 112 -35.35 -2.87 -19.59
CA ILE A 112 -34.60 -2.85 -18.32
C ILE A 112 -35.45 -2.17 -17.23
N GLU A 113 -35.58 -2.84 -16.08
CA GLU A 113 -36.35 -2.37 -14.92
C GLU A 113 -35.59 -2.56 -13.60
N PRO A 114 -35.36 -1.51 -12.78
CA PRO A 114 -35.63 -0.09 -13.06
C PRO A 114 -34.94 0.39 -14.35
N THR A 115 -35.43 1.45 -14.99
CA THR A 115 -34.85 1.91 -16.25
C THR A 115 -33.41 2.37 -16.06
N PHE A 116 -32.49 1.85 -16.87
CA PHE A 116 -31.09 2.26 -16.89
C PHE A 116 -30.71 2.72 -18.30
N ILE A 117 -30.04 3.88 -18.41
CA ILE A 117 -29.60 4.46 -19.68
C ILE A 117 -28.07 4.60 -19.68
N PRO A 118 -27.35 3.90 -20.57
CA PRO A 118 -25.90 4.03 -20.69
C PRO A 118 -25.49 5.32 -21.41
N ILE A 119 -24.21 5.68 -21.30
CA ILE A 119 -23.61 6.75 -22.10
C ILE A 119 -23.20 6.15 -23.45
N LEU A 120 -23.59 6.82 -24.54
CA LEU A 120 -23.27 6.42 -25.91
C LEU A 120 -22.25 7.40 -26.47
N GLN A 121 -21.06 6.92 -26.79
CA GLN A 121 -19.96 7.74 -27.28
C GLN A 121 -19.43 7.20 -28.61
N PRO A 122 -19.70 7.91 -29.73
CA PRO A 122 -19.03 7.64 -31.00
C PRO A 122 -17.55 8.03 -30.93
N GLU A 123 -16.68 7.18 -31.48
CA GLU A 123 -15.23 7.38 -31.55
C GLU A 123 -14.70 7.03 -32.94
N VAL A 124 -13.60 7.64 -33.36
CA VAL A 124 -12.96 7.38 -34.67
C VAL A 124 -11.63 6.68 -34.44
N VAL A 125 -11.51 5.45 -34.96
CA VAL A 125 -10.30 4.62 -34.85
C VAL A 125 -9.85 4.24 -36.25
N GLU A 126 -8.61 4.58 -36.62
CA GLU A 126 -8.06 4.34 -37.98
C GLU A 126 -9.00 4.81 -39.11
N GLY A 127 -9.63 5.98 -38.92
CA GLY A 127 -10.57 6.56 -39.89
C GLY A 127 -11.96 5.90 -39.93
N THR A 128 -12.22 4.93 -39.06
CA THR A 128 -13.49 4.21 -38.97
C THR A 128 -14.24 4.56 -37.69
N THR A 129 -15.54 4.87 -37.79
CA THR A 129 -16.37 5.18 -36.61
C THR A 129 -16.81 3.90 -35.89
N VAL A 130 -16.51 3.82 -34.59
CA VAL A 130 -17.02 2.82 -33.65
C VAL A 130 -17.96 3.48 -32.65
N LEU A 131 -18.87 2.72 -32.03
CA LEU A 131 -19.75 3.22 -30.97
C LEU A 131 -19.41 2.53 -29.64
N VAL A 132 -18.97 3.31 -28.67
CA VAL A 132 -18.71 2.85 -27.30
C VAL A 132 -19.96 3.09 -26.45
N ILE A 133 -20.54 2.02 -25.92
CA ILE A 133 -21.58 2.06 -24.90
C ILE A 133 -20.88 1.95 -23.54
N TRP A 134 -20.77 3.06 -22.83
CA TRP A 134 -20.21 3.07 -21.49
C TRP A 134 -21.31 2.86 -20.45
N VAL A 135 -21.22 1.71 -19.77
CA VAL A 135 -22.18 1.27 -18.76
C VAL A 135 -21.58 1.47 -17.39
N ARG A 136 -21.99 2.55 -16.72
CA ARG A 136 -21.65 2.80 -15.33
C ARG A 136 -22.49 1.88 -14.42
N PRO A 137 -21.97 1.50 -13.25
CA PRO A 137 -22.79 0.84 -12.26
C PRO A 137 -23.94 1.75 -11.80
N SER A 138 -25.08 1.14 -11.55
CA SER A 138 -26.26 1.88 -11.11
C SER A 138 -26.37 1.95 -9.59
N ASP A 139 -26.88 3.08 -9.10
CA ASP A 139 -27.27 3.26 -7.70
C ASP A 139 -28.64 2.62 -7.41
N GLU A 140 -29.47 2.41 -8.45
CA GLU A 140 -30.79 1.79 -8.33
C GLU A 140 -30.75 0.27 -8.51
N ARG A 141 -29.55 -0.32 -8.48
CA ARG A 141 -29.37 -1.76 -8.61
C ARG A 141 -30.09 -2.51 -7.46
N PRO A 142 -30.61 -3.73 -7.72
CA PRO A 142 -30.45 -4.48 -8.95
C PRO A 142 -31.51 -4.19 -10.03
N HIS A 143 -31.04 -4.14 -11.27
CA HIS A 143 -31.83 -4.13 -12.49
C HIS A 143 -32.13 -5.53 -12.99
N THR A 144 -33.30 -5.67 -13.59
CA THR A 144 -33.76 -6.85 -14.32
C THR A 144 -34.00 -6.49 -15.78
N CYS A 145 -33.97 -7.48 -16.66
CA CYS A 145 -34.43 -7.27 -18.03
C CYS A 145 -35.10 -8.51 -18.63
N LYS A 146 -35.82 -8.30 -19.75
CA LYS A 146 -36.47 -9.39 -20.49
C LYS A 146 -35.43 -10.34 -21.10
N GLU A 147 -35.74 -11.63 -21.12
CA GLU A 147 -34.86 -12.64 -21.73
C GLU A 147 -35.00 -12.68 -23.25
N SER A 148 -36.20 -12.41 -23.77
CA SER A 148 -36.50 -12.37 -25.19
C SER A 148 -37.75 -11.53 -25.45
N ASN A 149 -38.19 -11.47 -26.70
CA ASN A 149 -39.43 -10.82 -27.10
C ASN A 149 -40.71 -11.49 -26.61
N LYS A 150 -40.63 -12.75 -26.17
CA LYS A 150 -41.79 -13.46 -25.65
C LYS A 150 -42.18 -12.86 -24.29
N ALA A 151 -43.48 -12.78 -24.02
CA ALA A 151 -43.97 -12.46 -22.69
C ALA A 151 -43.35 -13.43 -21.68
N GLY A 152 -42.66 -12.91 -20.68
CA GLY A 152 -41.85 -13.71 -19.77
C GLY A 152 -41.39 -12.91 -18.58
N LYS A 153 -40.97 -13.62 -17.53
CA LYS A 153 -40.47 -13.03 -16.29
C LYS A 153 -39.17 -12.28 -16.56
N LEU A 154 -39.04 -11.10 -15.96
CA LEU A 154 -37.79 -10.33 -15.95
C LEU A 154 -36.72 -11.07 -15.15
N ASN A 155 -35.47 -10.99 -15.60
CA ASN A 155 -34.35 -11.73 -15.04
C ASN A 155 -33.19 -10.82 -14.70
N TYR A 156 -32.44 -11.21 -13.67
CA TYR A 156 -31.18 -10.58 -13.31
C TYR A 156 -30.07 -11.14 -14.19
N TYR A 157 -29.21 -10.25 -14.66
CA TYR A 157 -28.01 -10.60 -15.41
C TYR A 157 -26.79 -10.08 -14.67
N ILE A 158 -25.69 -10.83 -14.76
CA ILE A 158 -24.41 -10.50 -14.15
C ILE A 158 -23.29 -10.85 -15.13
N ARG A 159 -22.13 -10.22 -14.93
CA ARG A 159 -20.89 -10.54 -15.62
C ARG A 159 -20.11 -11.57 -14.82
N GLU A 160 -19.77 -12.69 -15.43
CA GLU A 160 -18.94 -13.75 -14.85
C GLU A 160 -17.78 -14.02 -15.80
N GLY A 161 -16.58 -13.56 -15.43
CA GLY A 161 -15.46 -13.46 -16.38
C GLY A 161 -15.84 -12.54 -17.55
N THR A 162 -15.59 -12.97 -18.78
CA THR A 162 -15.95 -12.23 -20.00
C THR A 162 -17.34 -12.58 -20.52
N GLU A 163 -18.18 -13.27 -19.74
CA GLU A 163 -19.51 -13.71 -20.18
C GLU A 163 -20.63 -13.03 -19.39
N THR A 164 -21.71 -12.70 -20.11
CA THR A 164 -22.96 -12.24 -19.50
C THR A 164 -23.87 -13.43 -19.27
N LYS A 165 -24.25 -13.68 -18.01
CA LYS A 165 -25.10 -14.80 -17.62
C LYS A 165 -26.30 -14.36 -16.80
N LYS A 166 -27.35 -15.17 -16.87
CA LYS A 166 -28.51 -15.06 -15.96
C LYS A 166 -28.07 -15.41 -14.54
N ALA A 167 -28.38 -14.55 -13.58
CA ALA A 167 -27.96 -14.74 -12.20
C ALA A 167 -28.68 -15.93 -11.55
N LYS A 168 -27.91 -16.75 -10.82
CA LYS A 168 -28.41 -17.85 -9.99
C LYS A 168 -29.02 -17.30 -8.69
N ARG A 169 -29.78 -18.13 -7.97
CA ARG A 169 -30.48 -17.75 -6.72
C ARG A 169 -29.55 -17.08 -5.69
N GLU A 170 -28.35 -17.61 -5.51
CA GLU A 170 -27.35 -17.06 -4.58
C GLU A 170 -26.81 -15.70 -5.04
N GLN A 171 -26.55 -15.54 -6.33
CA GLN A 171 -26.10 -14.29 -6.93
C GLN A 171 -27.19 -13.21 -6.85
N ILE A 172 -28.45 -13.59 -7.03
CA ILE A 172 -29.60 -12.69 -6.80
C ILE A 172 -29.63 -12.26 -5.34
N SER A 173 -29.51 -13.19 -4.38
CA SER A 173 -29.44 -12.83 -2.96
C SER A 173 -28.30 -11.85 -2.68
N LEU A 174 -27.14 -12.05 -3.31
CA LEU A 174 -25.98 -11.18 -3.17
C LEU A 174 -26.20 -9.79 -3.78
N LEU A 175 -26.86 -9.69 -4.94
CA LEU A 175 -27.28 -8.41 -5.52
C LEU A 175 -28.15 -7.60 -4.55
N PHE A 176 -29.11 -8.26 -3.90
CA PHE A 176 -29.98 -7.61 -2.91
C PHE A 176 -29.26 -7.23 -1.61
N LYS A 177 -28.26 -8.01 -1.19
CA LYS A 177 -27.41 -7.66 -0.03
C LYS A 177 -26.49 -6.48 -0.32
N ARG A 178 -26.17 -6.20 -1.59
CA ARG A 178 -25.20 -5.18 -2.03
C ARG A 178 -25.83 -4.05 -2.86
N LYS A 179 -27.04 -3.61 -2.50
CA LYS A 179 -27.70 -2.50 -3.19
C LYS A 179 -26.86 -1.22 -3.16
N ALA A 180 -26.37 -0.85 -1.98
CA ALA A 180 -25.58 0.36 -1.81
C ALA A 180 -24.30 0.31 -2.66
N PRO A 181 -23.90 1.43 -3.28
CA PRO A 181 -22.60 1.52 -3.93
C PRO A 181 -21.47 1.33 -2.90
N PRO A 182 -20.26 0.93 -3.34
CA PRO A 182 -19.08 0.88 -2.48
C PRO A 182 -18.80 2.23 -1.81
N PHE A 183 -18.07 2.22 -0.70
CA PHE A 183 -17.85 3.42 0.14
C PHE A 183 -17.33 4.61 -0.67
N ASP A 184 -16.34 4.39 -1.52
CA ASP A 184 -15.70 5.42 -2.33
C ASP A 184 -16.63 6.08 -3.37
N ASP A 185 -17.70 5.39 -3.77
CA ASP A 185 -18.66 5.90 -4.76
C ASP A 185 -19.94 6.48 -4.13
N ARG A 186 -20.04 6.52 -2.79
CA ARG A 186 -21.17 7.15 -2.08
C ARG A 186 -21.02 8.67 -2.04
N LYS A 187 -22.16 9.37 -1.94
CA LYS A 187 -22.20 10.80 -1.57
C LYS A 187 -21.55 10.95 -0.19
N THR A 188 -20.74 12.00 -0.01
CA THR A 188 -20.16 12.29 1.30
C THR A 188 -21.23 12.83 2.24
N THR A 189 -21.29 12.28 3.46
CA THR A 189 -22.27 12.64 4.49
C THR A 189 -21.62 13.21 5.75
N ASN A 190 -20.33 13.57 5.72
CA ASN A 190 -19.64 14.05 6.91
C ASN A 190 -20.18 15.43 7.32
N THR A 191 -21.11 15.43 8.26
CA THR A 191 -21.82 16.60 8.81
C THR A 191 -21.09 17.23 10.00
N GLU A 192 -20.00 16.64 10.50
CA GLU A 192 -19.30 17.12 11.70
C GLU A 192 -18.61 18.48 11.49
N LEU A 193 -18.29 18.83 10.25
CA LEU A 193 -17.69 20.11 9.87
C LEU A 193 -18.68 21.27 9.72
N GLY A 194 -19.99 21.04 9.93
CA GLY A 194 -21.03 22.09 9.90
C GLY A 194 -21.17 22.88 8.59
N SER A 195 -20.41 22.53 7.56
CA SER A 195 -20.38 23.18 6.24
C SER A 195 -21.06 22.30 5.20
N LEU A 196 -21.87 22.94 4.35
CA LEU A 196 -22.47 22.28 3.19
C LEU A 196 -21.36 21.92 2.20
N LEU A 197 -20.98 20.64 2.18
CA LEU A 197 -20.04 20.11 1.18
C LEU A 197 -20.62 20.31 -0.22
N ASN A 198 -19.82 20.91 -1.10
CA ASN A 198 -20.18 21.21 -2.46
C ASN A 198 -18.99 21.03 -3.42
N GLU A 199 -19.14 21.39 -4.68
CA GLU A 199 -18.10 21.30 -5.71
C GLU A 199 -16.79 22.01 -5.34
N ASN A 200 -16.84 23.05 -4.50
CA ASN A 200 -15.64 23.78 -4.06
C ASN A 200 -14.80 22.98 -3.05
N SER A 201 -15.31 21.86 -2.53
CA SER A 201 -14.53 20.89 -1.75
C SER A 201 -13.64 20.01 -2.65
N ILE A 202 -13.63 20.22 -3.96
CA ILE A 202 -12.76 19.52 -4.92
C ILE A 202 -11.72 20.53 -5.43
N ASP A 203 -10.43 20.24 -5.19
CA ASP A 203 -9.32 21.04 -5.71
C ASP A 203 -9.09 20.72 -7.19
N LEU A 204 -9.50 21.66 -8.05
CA LEU A 204 -9.37 21.56 -9.49
C LEU A 204 -7.93 21.28 -9.95
N ARG A 205 -6.92 21.76 -9.22
CA ARG A 205 -5.51 21.56 -9.60
C ARG A 205 -5.12 20.09 -9.47
N LEU A 206 -5.62 19.40 -8.44
CA LEU A 206 -5.40 17.96 -8.26
C LEU A 206 -6.11 17.16 -9.35
N VAL A 207 -7.32 17.58 -9.75
CA VAL A 207 -8.03 16.96 -10.87
C VAL A 207 -7.28 17.15 -12.18
N GLN A 208 -6.82 18.36 -12.49
CA GLN A 208 -6.04 18.66 -13.70
C GLN A 208 -4.70 17.90 -13.71
N GLN A 209 -4.02 17.82 -12.56
CA GLN A 209 -2.79 17.05 -12.41
C GLN A 209 -3.04 15.57 -12.69
N TYR A 210 -4.10 14.98 -12.10
CA TYR A 210 -4.48 13.60 -12.37
C TYR A 210 -4.76 13.35 -13.86
N LEU A 211 -5.52 14.23 -14.52
CA LEU A 211 -5.81 14.10 -15.96
C LEU A 211 -4.54 14.13 -16.81
N LYS A 212 -3.56 14.96 -16.42
CA LYS A 212 -2.24 15.01 -17.06
C LYS A 212 -1.46 13.71 -16.83
N ASP A 213 -1.45 13.18 -15.62
CA ASP A 213 -0.69 11.98 -15.26
C ASP A 213 -1.22 10.71 -15.95
N ILE A 214 -2.51 10.70 -16.34
CA ILE A 214 -3.13 9.60 -17.09
C ILE A 214 -3.17 9.83 -18.61
N ASP A 215 -2.49 10.88 -19.11
CA ASP A 215 -2.50 11.26 -20.53
C ASP A 215 -3.92 11.45 -21.10
N SER A 216 -4.83 12.04 -20.32
CA SER A 216 -6.25 12.17 -20.71
C SER A 216 -6.44 13.16 -21.87
N VAL A 217 -7.34 12.81 -22.79
CA VAL A 217 -7.79 13.71 -23.88
C VAL A 217 -8.49 14.97 -23.38
N LEU A 218 -8.92 15.00 -22.11
CA LEU A 218 -9.57 16.14 -21.48
C LEU A 218 -8.58 17.26 -21.10
N VAL A 219 -7.28 16.99 -21.12
CA VAL A 219 -6.24 17.98 -20.79
C VAL A 219 -6.27 19.13 -21.80
N GLY A 220 -6.31 20.36 -21.30
CA GLY A 220 -6.27 21.58 -22.12
C GLY A 220 -7.60 21.93 -22.79
N GLN A 221 -8.67 21.15 -22.58
CA GLN A 221 -10.01 21.54 -23.01
C GLN A 221 -10.57 22.62 -22.07
N GLU A 222 -11.20 23.64 -22.63
CA GLU A 222 -11.96 24.63 -21.87
C GLU A 222 -13.28 23.98 -21.41
N ILE A 223 -13.28 23.44 -20.19
CA ILE A 223 -14.44 22.79 -19.56
C ILE A 223 -14.65 23.45 -18.20
N GLU A 224 -15.89 23.83 -17.91
CA GLU A 224 -16.25 24.32 -16.58
C GLU A 224 -15.98 23.25 -15.51
N PRO A 225 -15.47 23.60 -14.32
CA PRO A 225 -15.09 22.63 -13.30
C PRO A 225 -16.21 21.65 -12.96
N ILE A 226 -17.45 22.12 -12.87
CA ILE A 226 -18.61 21.29 -12.55
C ILE A 226 -18.87 20.21 -13.61
N ASP A 227 -18.76 20.56 -14.89
CA ASP A 227 -18.94 19.63 -16.00
C ASP A 227 -17.81 18.60 -16.04
N LEU A 228 -16.58 19.03 -15.71
CA LEU A 228 -15.44 18.14 -15.57
C LEU A 228 -15.65 17.14 -14.42
N TYR A 229 -16.13 17.62 -13.28
CA TYR A 229 -16.41 16.78 -12.11
C TYR A 229 -17.53 15.78 -12.40
N ASP A 230 -18.57 16.17 -13.14
CA ASP A 230 -19.63 15.25 -13.55
C ASP A 230 -19.12 14.19 -14.55
N LYS A 231 -18.33 14.60 -15.56
CA LYS A 231 -17.66 13.67 -16.50
C LYS A 231 -16.81 12.63 -15.77
N LEU A 232 -16.02 13.07 -14.78
CA LEU A 232 -15.22 12.19 -13.93
C LEU A 232 -16.06 11.45 -12.90
N THR A 233 -17.36 11.73 -12.78
CA THR A 233 -18.29 11.13 -11.82
C THR A 233 -17.84 11.37 -10.37
N LEU A 234 -17.34 12.57 -10.07
CA LEU A 234 -16.86 12.99 -8.74
C LEU A 234 -17.95 13.58 -7.87
N VAL A 235 -19.01 14.10 -8.49
CA VAL A 235 -20.13 14.75 -7.81
C VAL A 235 -21.44 14.00 -8.03
N ARG A 236 -22.45 14.36 -7.24
CA ARG A 236 -23.83 13.90 -7.35
C ARG A 236 -24.77 15.09 -7.13
N PRO A 237 -25.90 15.19 -7.86
CA PRO A 237 -26.93 16.16 -7.54
C PRO A 237 -27.47 15.94 -6.11
N THR A 238 -27.75 17.02 -5.38
CA THR A 238 -28.52 16.94 -4.13
C THR A 238 -29.99 16.62 -4.43
N ASP A 239 -30.68 15.95 -3.50
CA ASP A 239 -32.09 15.58 -3.69
C ASP A 239 -33.01 16.82 -3.66
N GLU A 240 -32.49 17.95 -3.20
CA GLU A 240 -33.09 19.28 -3.35
C GLU A 240 -32.95 19.75 -4.80
N LYS A 241 -33.88 19.31 -5.66
CA LYS A 241 -33.99 19.67 -7.09
C LYS A 241 -34.00 21.19 -7.41
N LEU A 242 -33.99 22.06 -6.40
CA LEU A 242 -34.16 23.51 -6.52
C LEU A 242 -32.89 24.32 -6.29
N SER A 243 -31.83 23.78 -5.70
CA SER A 243 -30.65 24.58 -5.31
C SER A 243 -29.50 24.55 -6.32
N GLY A 244 -29.48 23.60 -7.27
CA GLY A 244 -28.37 23.42 -8.20
C GLY A 244 -27.06 22.96 -7.54
N VAL A 245 -27.09 22.70 -6.23
CA VAL A 245 -25.94 22.27 -5.44
C VAL A 245 -25.63 20.81 -5.76
N VAL A 246 -24.35 20.50 -5.93
CA VAL A 246 -23.88 19.12 -6.02
C VAL A 246 -23.11 18.75 -4.76
N THR A 247 -23.14 17.48 -4.39
CA THR A 247 -22.34 16.96 -3.28
C THR A 247 -21.21 16.11 -3.84
N PRO A 248 -19.96 16.27 -3.35
CA PRO A 248 -18.87 15.38 -3.74
C PRO A 248 -19.14 13.93 -3.29
N ARG A 249 -18.56 13.00 -4.02
CA ARG A 249 -18.41 11.61 -3.59
C ARG A 249 -17.18 11.44 -2.73
N ASN A 250 -17.16 10.37 -1.95
CA ASN A 250 -16.01 10.06 -1.10
C ASN A 250 -14.69 9.96 -1.88
N VAL A 251 -14.68 9.35 -3.08
CA VAL A 251 -13.48 9.29 -3.93
C VAL A 251 -12.98 10.67 -4.36
N ALA A 252 -13.88 11.64 -4.54
CA ALA A 252 -13.51 12.99 -4.93
C ALA A 252 -12.70 13.66 -3.82
N LEU A 253 -13.15 13.54 -2.58
CA LEU A 253 -12.41 14.08 -1.44
C LEU A 253 -11.14 13.29 -1.14
N LEU A 254 -11.14 11.97 -1.32
CA LEU A 254 -9.96 11.12 -1.10
C LEU A 254 -8.79 11.44 -2.04
N PHE A 255 -9.06 11.76 -3.31
CA PHE A 255 -8.02 12.01 -4.33
C PHE A 255 -7.79 13.49 -4.61
N PHE A 256 -8.84 14.31 -4.47
CA PHE A 256 -8.85 15.68 -4.97
C PHE A 256 -9.21 16.70 -3.89
N HIS A 257 -9.03 16.36 -2.62
CA HIS A 257 -8.95 17.35 -1.55
C HIS A 257 -7.53 17.31 -0.94
N PRO A 258 -6.90 18.45 -0.62
CA PRO A 258 -5.53 18.46 -0.06
C PRO A 258 -5.42 17.77 1.30
N ASN A 259 -6.52 17.72 2.06
CA ASN A 259 -6.58 17.11 3.38
C ASN A 259 -7.72 16.07 3.45
N PRO A 260 -7.58 14.86 2.89
CA PRO A 260 -8.66 13.86 2.91
C PRO A 260 -8.93 13.28 4.31
N HIS A 261 -7.90 13.26 5.18
CA HIS A 261 -7.97 12.75 6.55
C HIS A 261 -8.92 13.54 7.47
N THR A 262 -9.28 14.78 7.11
CA THR A 262 -10.27 15.57 7.86
C THR A 262 -11.70 15.06 7.64
N PHE A 263 -11.94 14.29 6.58
CA PHE A 263 -13.27 13.74 6.27
C PHE A 263 -13.38 12.25 6.59
N PHE A 264 -12.26 11.53 6.48
CA PHE A 264 -12.23 10.08 6.63
C PHE A 264 -11.08 9.69 7.54
N GLU A 265 -11.43 9.19 8.72
CA GLU A 265 -10.47 8.60 9.66
C GLU A 265 -9.70 7.47 8.95
N GLY A 266 -8.37 7.47 9.11
CA GLY A 266 -7.48 6.50 8.46
C GLY A 266 -7.18 6.77 6.98
N ALA A 267 -7.61 7.89 6.39
CA ALA A 267 -7.13 8.35 5.07
C ALA A 267 -5.72 8.97 5.16
N SER A 268 -4.78 8.24 5.77
CA SER A 268 -3.37 8.59 5.94
C SER A 268 -2.50 7.35 5.71
N THR A 269 -1.20 7.56 5.52
CA THR A 269 -0.21 6.47 5.55
C THR A 269 0.81 6.81 6.62
N GLU A 270 0.96 5.94 7.60
CA GLU A 270 1.92 6.09 8.69
C GLU A 270 3.07 5.10 8.48
N ILE A 271 4.30 5.60 8.61
CA ILE A 271 5.51 4.79 8.49
C ILE A 271 6.19 4.78 9.85
N ALA A 272 6.27 3.60 10.46
CA ALA A 272 7.00 3.38 11.70
C ALA A 272 8.20 2.47 11.45
N VAL A 273 9.37 2.86 11.96
CA VAL A 273 10.60 2.06 11.91
C VAL A 273 10.85 1.48 13.30
N TYR A 274 10.91 0.16 13.40
CA TYR A 274 11.14 -0.56 14.64
C TYR A 274 12.59 -1.08 14.70
N THR A 275 13.27 -0.95 15.84
CA THR A 275 14.69 -1.33 16.00
C THR A 275 14.92 -2.70 16.66
N HIS A 276 14.07 -3.24 17.56
CA HIS A 276 13.79 -4.69 17.76
C HIS A 276 12.78 -5.03 18.89
N ASP A 277 12.33 -6.29 18.86
CA ASP A 277 11.68 -7.13 19.88
C ASP A 277 10.31 -6.78 20.47
N ASN A 278 9.26 -7.12 19.71
CA ASN A 278 8.20 -7.93 20.30
C ASN A 278 8.04 -9.17 19.42
N LYS A 279 8.37 -10.35 19.95
CA LYS A 279 7.94 -11.63 19.38
C LYS A 279 6.41 -11.67 19.43
N ALA A 280 5.76 -11.07 18.43
CA ALA A 280 4.35 -11.27 18.21
C ALA A 280 4.15 -12.77 17.94
N LYS A 281 3.37 -13.43 18.80
CA LYS A 281 2.98 -14.83 18.61
C LYS A 281 2.49 -15.02 17.18
N GLU A 282 2.97 -16.09 16.55
CA GLU A 282 2.56 -16.47 15.20
C GLU A 282 1.08 -16.85 15.25
N GLU A 283 0.22 -15.97 14.72
CA GLU A 283 -1.18 -16.30 14.48
C GLU A 283 -1.35 -16.92 13.09
N GLN A 284 -2.36 -17.79 13.03
CA GLN A 284 -2.67 -18.74 11.97
C GLN A 284 -2.78 -18.11 10.58
N GLU A 285 -2.30 -18.87 9.59
CA GLU A 285 -2.10 -18.49 8.20
C GLU A 285 -3.37 -18.68 7.37
N ASP A 286 -3.79 -17.68 6.59
CA ASP A 286 -4.99 -17.78 5.75
C ASP A 286 -4.68 -18.20 4.31
N PHE A 287 -3.45 -17.98 3.81
CA PHE A 287 -3.08 -18.31 2.43
C PHE A 287 -1.56 -18.40 2.15
N SER A 288 -1.13 -19.45 1.45
CA SER A 288 0.20 -19.62 0.87
C SER A 288 0.12 -19.63 -0.67
N GLY A 289 1.23 -19.35 -1.36
CA GLY A 289 1.30 -19.12 -2.82
C GLY A 289 0.79 -20.24 -3.75
N ASP A 290 0.31 -21.35 -3.19
CA ASP A 290 -0.22 -22.52 -3.90
C ASP A 290 -1.77 -22.54 -3.98
N ASN A 291 -2.46 -21.60 -3.32
CA ASN A 291 -3.92 -21.49 -3.36
C ASN A 291 -4.36 -20.41 -4.38
N GLU A 292 -5.64 -20.39 -4.77
CA GLU A 292 -6.24 -19.31 -5.59
C GLU A 292 -6.80 -18.19 -4.72
N VAL A 293 -6.46 -16.93 -5.02
CA VAL A 293 -7.01 -15.79 -4.28
C VAL A 293 -8.54 -15.82 -4.42
N PRO A 294 -9.31 -15.86 -3.32
CA PRO A 294 -10.75 -16.00 -3.42
C PRO A 294 -11.37 -14.82 -4.19
N PRO A 295 -12.46 -15.04 -4.94
CA PRO A 295 -13.15 -14.00 -5.70
C PRO A 295 -13.88 -13.01 -4.79
N VAL A 296 -13.14 -12.16 -4.09
CA VAL A 296 -13.66 -11.12 -3.19
C VAL A 296 -14.00 -9.84 -3.96
N PRO A 297 -15.18 -9.23 -3.81
CA PRO A 297 -15.50 -7.99 -4.52
C PRO A 297 -14.52 -6.86 -4.19
N SER A 298 -14.41 -5.85 -5.06
CA SER A 298 -13.62 -4.68 -4.71
C SER A 298 -14.32 -3.90 -3.59
N ARG A 299 -13.60 -3.61 -2.50
CA ARG A 299 -14.10 -2.79 -1.40
C ARG A 299 -14.33 -1.35 -1.85
N ASN A 300 -13.37 -0.82 -2.60
CA ASN A 300 -13.35 0.54 -3.14
C ASN A 300 -12.96 0.45 -4.62
N ARG A 301 -13.97 0.46 -5.50
CA ARG A 301 -13.78 0.21 -6.94
C ARG A 301 -13.22 1.42 -7.69
N ARG A 302 -13.62 2.63 -7.29
CA ARG A 302 -13.21 3.90 -7.90
C ARG A 302 -11.77 4.21 -7.53
N ILE A 303 -11.40 3.99 -6.27
CA ILE A 303 -9.99 4.09 -5.81
C ILE A 303 -9.10 3.17 -6.66
N ALA A 304 -9.50 1.90 -6.82
CA ALA A 304 -8.74 0.95 -7.62
C ALA A 304 -8.58 1.40 -9.08
N ASP A 305 -9.66 1.89 -9.71
CA ASP A 305 -9.62 2.37 -11.10
C ASP A 305 -8.73 3.62 -11.27
N PHE A 306 -8.73 4.55 -10.31
CA PHE A 306 -7.85 5.72 -10.37
C PHE A 306 -6.39 5.32 -10.23
N LEU A 307 -6.06 4.42 -9.30
CA LEU A 307 -4.69 3.91 -9.15
C LEU A 307 -4.22 3.14 -10.38
N LYS A 308 -5.10 2.37 -11.05
CA LYS A 308 -4.77 1.71 -12.32
C LYS A 308 -4.53 2.71 -13.45
N SER A 309 -5.36 3.75 -13.54
CA SER A 309 -5.20 4.80 -14.54
C SER A 309 -3.87 5.53 -14.38
N LEU A 310 -3.45 5.77 -13.13
CA LEU A 310 -2.13 6.29 -12.76
C LEU A 310 -0.97 5.29 -12.92
N LYS A 311 -1.24 4.05 -13.36
CA LYS A 311 -0.25 2.96 -13.48
C LYS A 311 0.42 2.61 -12.14
N LEU A 312 -0.25 2.88 -11.01
CA LEU A 312 0.18 2.55 -9.64
C LEU A 312 -0.42 1.24 -9.13
N ALA A 313 -1.42 0.70 -9.81
CA ALA A 313 -2.01 -0.60 -9.54
C ALA A 313 -2.21 -1.36 -10.84
N GLU A 314 -2.16 -2.69 -10.75
CA GLU A 314 -2.42 -3.58 -11.88
C GLU A 314 -3.87 -4.10 -11.89
N GLY A 315 -4.17 -4.94 -12.88
CA GLY A 315 -5.41 -5.69 -12.95
C GLY A 315 -5.63 -6.57 -11.73
N ARG A 316 -6.87 -6.98 -11.52
CA ARG A 316 -7.21 -7.80 -10.36
C ARG A 316 -6.39 -9.09 -10.30
N TYR A 317 -5.89 -9.42 -9.11
CA TYR A 317 -5.09 -10.62 -8.79
C TYR A 317 -3.68 -10.70 -9.39
N THR A 318 -3.30 -9.81 -10.30
CA THR A 318 -1.95 -9.83 -10.90
C THR A 318 -0.89 -9.37 -9.90
N GLY A 319 -1.19 -8.32 -9.11
CA GLY A 319 -0.25 -7.75 -8.15
C GLY A 319 0.23 -8.75 -7.08
N VAL A 320 -0.64 -9.63 -6.58
CA VAL A 320 -0.26 -10.67 -5.61
C VAL A 320 0.73 -11.65 -6.23
N ALA A 321 0.48 -12.11 -7.46
CA ALA A 321 1.40 -12.98 -8.19
C ALA A 321 2.73 -12.28 -8.48
N THR A 322 2.71 -10.98 -8.80
CA THR A 322 3.91 -10.16 -8.99
C THR A 322 4.73 -10.05 -7.71
N ILE A 323 4.11 -9.92 -6.54
CA ILE A 323 4.79 -9.96 -5.24
C ILE A 323 5.50 -11.31 -5.06
N PHE A 324 4.78 -12.44 -5.18
CA PHE A 324 5.39 -13.77 -5.03
C PHE A 324 6.56 -13.98 -5.99
N ARG A 325 6.37 -13.67 -7.29
CA ARG A 325 7.40 -13.81 -8.33
C ARG A 325 8.63 -12.94 -8.03
N SER A 326 8.42 -11.70 -7.58
CA SER A 326 9.51 -10.77 -7.27
C SER A 326 10.30 -11.21 -6.05
N MET A 327 9.61 -11.68 -5.00
CA MET A 327 10.23 -12.21 -3.79
C MET A 327 11.08 -13.43 -4.12
N GLU A 328 10.54 -14.38 -4.89
CA GLU A 328 11.25 -15.59 -5.34
C GLU A 328 12.47 -15.28 -6.22
N LYS A 329 12.30 -14.44 -7.25
CA LYS A 329 13.41 -14.01 -8.13
C LYS A 329 14.56 -13.39 -7.34
N ASN A 330 14.21 -12.61 -6.32
CA ASN A 330 15.18 -11.96 -5.44
C ASN A 330 15.65 -12.87 -4.29
N LYS A 331 15.28 -14.15 -4.26
CA LYS A 331 15.65 -15.14 -3.22
C LYS A 331 15.25 -14.71 -1.79
N ASN A 332 14.13 -14.02 -1.66
CA ASN A 332 13.53 -13.68 -0.37
C ASN A 332 12.63 -14.84 0.10
N PRO A 333 12.40 -14.98 1.42
CA PRO A 333 11.37 -15.87 1.93
C PRO A 333 9.98 -15.51 1.38
N LYS A 334 9.08 -16.50 1.30
CA LYS A 334 7.71 -16.29 0.78
C LYS A 334 6.99 -15.19 1.59
N PRO A 335 6.30 -14.25 0.93
CA PRO A 335 5.48 -13.24 1.60
C PRO A 335 4.32 -13.90 2.37
N LYS A 336 3.89 -13.29 3.47
CA LYS A 336 2.76 -13.77 4.29
C LYS A 336 1.61 -12.78 4.28
N PHE A 337 0.38 -13.28 4.17
CA PHE A 337 -0.85 -12.49 4.13
C PHE A 337 -1.80 -12.96 5.24
N ASP A 338 -2.38 -12.02 5.97
CA ASP A 338 -3.23 -12.26 7.14
C ASP A 338 -4.52 -11.43 7.02
N PHE A 339 -5.66 -12.12 7.02
CA PHE A 339 -6.98 -11.55 6.77
C PHE A 339 -7.83 -11.66 8.04
N LYS A 340 -7.94 -10.56 8.78
CA LYS A 340 -8.90 -10.43 9.88
C LYS A 340 -10.05 -9.51 9.48
N ALA A 341 -11.16 -9.60 10.20
CA ALA A 341 -12.30 -8.71 9.99
C ALA A 341 -11.93 -7.22 10.18
N SER A 342 -10.95 -6.92 11.05
CA SER A 342 -10.51 -5.56 11.39
C SER A 342 -9.26 -5.09 10.65
N TYR A 343 -8.44 -6.00 10.10
CA TYR A 343 -7.22 -5.62 9.41
C TYR A 343 -6.82 -6.61 8.32
N PHE A 344 -6.07 -6.11 7.35
CA PHE A 344 -5.34 -6.92 6.38
C PHE A 344 -3.87 -6.60 6.51
N ARG A 345 -3.04 -7.62 6.75
CA ARG A 345 -1.62 -7.46 7.01
C ARG A 345 -0.81 -8.27 6.00
N VAL A 346 0.16 -7.59 5.36
CA VAL A 346 1.14 -8.20 4.46
C VAL A 346 2.51 -8.13 5.13
N ARG A 347 3.22 -9.25 5.19
CA ARG A 347 4.61 -9.32 5.63
C ARG A 347 5.48 -9.71 4.45
N LEU A 348 6.46 -8.87 4.12
CA LEU A 348 7.45 -9.11 3.08
C LEU A 348 8.81 -9.29 3.74
N PRO A 349 9.28 -10.53 3.97
CA PRO A 349 10.58 -10.76 4.59
C PRO A 349 11.72 -10.26 3.69
N GLY A 350 12.66 -9.49 4.25
CA GLY A 350 13.81 -8.98 3.50
C GLY A 350 14.79 -10.08 3.09
N HIS A 351 15.66 -9.77 2.12
CA HIS A 351 16.62 -10.75 1.60
C HIS A 351 17.67 -11.05 2.69
N PRO A 352 18.00 -12.33 2.95
CA PRO A 352 19.04 -12.73 3.90
C PRO A 352 20.41 -12.03 3.78
N LYS A 353 20.77 -11.49 2.61
CA LYS A 353 22.05 -10.79 2.37
C LYS A 353 22.09 -9.38 2.94
N TYR A 354 20.95 -8.71 3.09
CA TYR A 354 20.87 -7.33 3.62
C TYR A 354 20.79 -7.28 5.16
N VAL A 355 20.98 -8.43 5.82
CA VAL A 355 21.19 -8.55 7.27
C VAL A 355 22.54 -7.95 7.71
N ARG A 356 23.38 -7.49 6.77
CA ARG A 356 24.81 -7.25 6.96
C ARG A 356 25.25 -5.81 7.28
N SER A 357 24.44 -4.99 7.96
CA SER A 357 24.93 -3.64 8.36
C SER A 357 24.56 -3.12 9.75
N ARG A 358 23.74 -3.82 10.53
CA ARG A 358 23.57 -3.55 11.97
C ARG A 358 23.38 -4.86 12.69
N ALA A 359 24.51 -5.45 13.09
CA ALA A 359 24.60 -6.76 13.70
C ALA A 359 24.15 -6.80 15.17
N ASP A 360 23.22 -5.94 15.59
CA ASP A 360 22.64 -6.02 16.93
C ASP A 360 21.22 -6.56 16.93
N ASN A 361 20.47 -6.47 15.82
CA ASN A 361 19.02 -6.67 15.91
C ASN A 361 18.37 -7.07 14.58
N LEU A 362 18.64 -8.28 14.09
CA LEU A 362 17.82 -8.93 13.05
C LEU A 362 17.76 -10.44 13.28
N CYS A 363 16.60 -10.91 13.76
CA CYS A 363 16.29 -12.34 13.78
C CYS A 363 16.05 -12.84 12.34
N ALA A 364 17.03 -13.57 11.78
CA ALA A 364 16.88 -14.18 10.47
C ALA A 364 15.94 -15.40 10.54
N LYS A 365 14.86 -15.38 9.75
CA LYS A 365 14.09 -16.59 9.37
C LYS A 365 14.39 -16.89 7.90
N GLY A 366 15.53 -17.52 7.65
CA GLY A 366 15.99 -18.01 6.35
C GLY A 366 16.34 -19.50 6.41
N ASP A 367 16.95 -20.02 5.35
CA ASP A 367 17.47 -21.40 5.32
C ASP A 367 18.61 -21.55 6.34
N LYS A 368 18.33 -22.32 7.38
CA LYS A 368 19.23 -22.60 8.52
C LYS A 368 20.56 -23.18 8.02
N GLU A 369 20.52 -24.06 7.02
CA GLU A 369 21.71 -24.78 6.53
C GLU A 369 22.65 -23.84 5.76
N GLU A 370 22.10 -22.98 4.92
CA GLU A 370 22.86 -21.98 4.16
C GLU A 370 23.51 -20.94 5.08
N ALA A 371 22.78 -20.49 6.10
CA ALA A 371 23.30 -19.53 7.08
C ALA A 371 24.46 -20.12 7.88
N VAL A 372 24.32 -21.36 8.35
CA VAL A 372 25.39 -22.10 9.02
C VAL A 372 26.59 -22.25 8.09
N ARG A 373 26.39 -22.59 6.81
CA ARG A 373 27.49 -22.73 5.84
C ARG A 373 28.26 -21.44 5.63
N LEU A 374 27.58 -20.31 5.46
CA LEU A 374 28.21 -19.01 5.21
C LEU A 374 28.99 -18.49 6.42
N ILE A 375 28.40 -18.58 7.62
CA ILE A 375 29.08 -18.12 8.85
C ILE A 375 30.27 -19.03 9.16
N THR A 376 30.09 -20.34 9.04
CA THR A 376 31.17 -21.30 9.26
C THR A 376 32.30 -21.11 8.25
N GLY A 377 31.99 -20.97 6.96
CA GLY A 377 33.00 -20.71 5.92
C GLY A 377 33.74 -19.40 6.15
N PHE A 378 33.06 -18.34 6.55
CA PHE A 378 33.69 -17.07 6.88
C PHE A 378 34.65 -17.18 8.08
N LEU A 379 34.27 -17.89 9.14
CA LEU A 379 35.13 -18.11 10.31
C LEU A 379 36.33 -19.01 9.98
N GLU A 380 36.13 -20.04 9.14
CA GLU A 380 37.21 -20.93 8.65
C GLU A 380 38.21 -20.16 7.77
N GLU A 381 37.74 -19.25 6.91
CA GLU A 381 38.59 -18.37 6.09
C GLU A 381 39.33 -17.31 6.91
N ASN A 382 38.87 -17.00 8.13
CA ASN A 382 39.42 -15.97 8.99
C ASN A 382 39.72 -16.52 10.41
N PRO A 383 40.69 -17.45 10.58
CA PRO A 383 40.90 -18.16 11.85
C PRO A 383 41.41 -17.28 13.00
N THR A 384 41.92 -16.08 12.71
CA THR A 384 42.33 -15.09 13.72
C THR A 384 41.17 -14.21 14.19
N MET A 385 39.99 -14.35 13.59
CA MET A 385 38.80 -13.55 13.89
C MET A 385 38.13 -14.06 15.17
N ARG A 386 37.96 -13.16 16.15
CA ARG A 386 37.45 -13.48 17.49
C ARG A 386 36.11 -12.81 17.81
N SER A 387 35.24 -12.65 16.82
CA SER A 387 33.90 -12.08 17.04
C SER A 387 33.04 -13.07 17.82
N GLU A 388 32.92 -12.85 19.13
CA GLU A 388 32.03 -13.63 19.98
C GLU A 388 30.57 -13.53 19.49
N THR A 389 30.16 -12.38 18.94
CA THR A 389 28.83 -12.16 18.39
C THR A 389 28.50 -13.12 17.24
N LEU A 390 29.39 -13.27 16.25
CA LEU A 390 29.16 -14.20 15.13
C LEU A 390 29.19 -15.66 15.58
N ILE A 391 30.01 -15.99 16.59
CA ILE A 391 30.07 -17.33 17.16
C ILE A 391 28.78 -17.66 17.92
N VAL A 392 28.25 -16.72 18.71
CA VAL A 392 26.96 -16.88 19.41
C VAL A 392 25.83 -17.04 18.39
N GLN A 393 25.79 -16.23 17.33
CA GLN A 393 24.81 -16.38 16.25
C GLN A 393 24.92 -17.74 15.54
N LEU A 394 26.14 -18.22 15.29
CA LEU A 394 26.37 -19.56 14.77
C LEU A 394 25.82 -20.63 15.71
N PHE A 395 26.03 -20.51 17.02
CA PHE A 395 25.51 -21.46 18.00
C PHE A 395 24.00 -21.44 18.13
N ASP A 396 23.37 -20.26 18.05
CA ASP A 396 21.92 -20.12 18.02
C ASP A 396 21.34 -20.76 16.76
N LEU A 397 22.01 -20.58 15.61
CA LEU A 397 21.64 -21.23 14.36
C LEU A 397 21.88 -22.73 14.40
N LEU A 398 22.87 -23.25 15.10
CA LEU A 398 23.14 -24.70 15.18
C LEU A 398 22.17 -25.42 16.13
N GLY A 399 21.75 -24.77 17.22
CA GLY A 399 20.95 -25.43 18.26
C GLY A 399 21.75 -26.52 18.97
N ASP A 400 21.27 -27.76 18.94
CA ASP A 400 21.97 -28.90 19.55
C ASP A 400 23.25 -29.30 18.80
N ASP A 401 23.36 -28.97 17.51
CA ASP A 401 24.53 -29.29 16.69
C ASP A 401 25.78 -28.49 17.10
N LYS A 402 25.63 -27.48 17.96
CA LYS A 402 26.74 -26.66 18.46
C LYS A 402 27.78 -27.46 19.25
N TYR A 403 27.41 -28.63 19.77
CA TYR A 403 28.31 -29.52 20.53
C TYR A 403 29.15 -30.46 19.64
N ASN A 404 28.95 -30.42 18.32
CA ASN A 404 29.76 -31.17 17.38
C ASN A 404 31.25 -30.76 17.50
N ALA A 405 32.16 -31.73 17.40
CA ALA A 405 33.61 -31.52 17.45
C ALA A 405 34.10 -30.43 16.48
N LYS A 406 33.41 -30.24 15.35
CA LYS A 406 33.68 -29.17 14.38
C LYS A 406 33.66 -27.77 15.02
N TYR A 407 32.84 -27.55 16.04
CA TYR A 407 32.61 -26.22 16.63
C TYR A 407 33.28 -26.01 18.00
N HIS A 408 34.00 -27.01 18.53
CA HIS A 408 34.72 -26.91 19.80
C HIS A 408 35.71 -25.73 19.87
N PRO A 409 36.49 -25.41 18.82
CA PRO A 409 37.39 -24.25 18.85
C PRO A 409 36.66 -22.93 19.10
N TYR A 410 35.44 -22.78 18.57
CA TYR A 410 34.63 -21.58 18.79
C TYR A 410 34.06 -21.52 20.22
N GLN A 411 33.76 -22.67 20.83
CA GLN A 411 33.30 -22.74 22.22
C GLN A 411 34.42 -22.29 23.16
N GLU A 412 35.64 -22.73 22.92
CA GLU A 412 36.82 -22.37 23.70
C GLU A 412 37.10 -20.86 23.65
N ILE A 413 36.86 -20.20 22.50
CA ILE A 413 36.97 -18.74 22.37
C ILE A 413 35.96 -18.04 23.30
N ILE A 414 34.68 -18.44 23.30
CA ILE A 414 33.64 -17.86 24.15
C ILE A 414 33.95 -18.09 25.63
N GLU A 415 34.36 -19.30 26.01
CA GLU A 415 34.69 -19.63 27.40
C GLU A 415 35.91 -18.86 27.91
N ASN A 416 36.95 -18.74 27.10
CA ASN A 416 38.13 -17.97 27.45
C ASN A 416 37.80 -16.47 27.54
N GLY A 417 36.91 -15.96 26.68
CA GLY A 417 36.37 -14.59 26.78
C GLY A 417 35.66 -14.35 28.11
N LYS A 418 34.76 -15.25 28.50
CA LYS A 418 34.07 -15.18 29.81
C LYS A 418 35.05 -15.19 30.98
N LYS A 419 36.03 -16.10 30.99
CA LYS A 419 37.04 -16.19 32.06
C LYS A 419 37.84 -14.90 32.25
N ARG A 420 38.10 -14.14 31.17
CA ARG A 420 38.79 -12.84 31.26
C ARG A 420 37.89 -11.72 31.77
N ARG A 421 36.61 -11.73 31.39
CA ARG A 421 35.63 -10.70 31.80
C ARG A 421 35.09 -10.88 33.22
N ASP A 422 34.88 -12.11 33.67
CA ASP A 422 34.29 -12.42 34.98
C ASP A 422 34.95 -11.70 36.18
N PRO A 423 36.29 -11.68 36.34
CA PRO A 423 36.91 -10.95 37.45
C PRO A 423 36.65 -9.44 37.39
N ILE A 424 36.68 -8.85 36.19
CA ILE A 424 36.42 -7.43 35.97
C ILE A 424 34.95 -7.11 36.25
N LYS A 425 34.02 -7.99 35.85
CA LYS A 425 32.58 -7.85 36.14
C LYS A 425 32.29 -7.91 37.63
N ASP A 426 32.98 -8.79 38.37
CA ASP A 426 32.85 -8.87 39.82
C ASP A 426 33.35 -7.60 40.53
N GLU A 427 34.47 -7.04 40.07
CA GLU A 427 34.96 -5.74 40.57
C GLU A 427 34.02 -4.59 40.22
N LEU A 428 33.50 -4.56 38.99
CA LEU A 428 32.57 -3.53 38.52
C LEU A 428 31.23 -3.59 39.27
N ARG A 429 30.75 -4.79 39.61
CA ARG A 429 29.56 -4.96 40.46
C ARG A 429 29.80 -4.42 41.87
N LYS A 430 30.92 -4.79 42.51
CA LYS A 430 31.30 -4.27 43.83
C LYS A 430 31.40 -2.74 43.84
N TRP A 431 31.99 -2.17 42.78
CA TRP A 431 32.05 -0.72 42.59
C TRP A 431 30.66 -0.10 42.46
N SER A 432 29.76 -0.73 41.69
CA SER A 432 28.39 -0.24 41.49
C SER A 432 27.53 -0.28 42.76
N GLU A 433 27.78 -1.24 43.66
CA GLU A 433 27.05 -1.42 44.93
C GLU A 433 27.57 -0.53 46.06
N ALA A 434 28.78 0.01 45.95
CA ALA A 434 29.32 0.96 46.93
C ALA A 434 28.62 2.33 46.84
N ASP A 435 28.48 3.01 47.99
CA ASP A 435 27.99 4.40 48.07
C ASP A 435 29.08 5.34 47.50
N VAL A 436 28.81 5.94 46.34
CA VAL A 436 29.82 6.35 45.35
C VAL A 436 30.50 7.68 45.65
N THR A 437 31.83 7.72 45.59
CA THR A 437 32.60 8.94 45.27
C THR A 437 33.66 8.78 44.16
N ASP A 438 34.07 7.56 43.78
CA ASP A 438 35.14 7.36 42.78
C ASP A 438 34.63 6.90 41.40
N ILE A 439 34.15 7.86 40.60
CA ILE A 439 33.77 7.65 39.20
C ILE A 439 34.97 7.28 38.31
N PRO A 440 36.17 7.88 38.45
CA PRO A 440 37.35 7.47 37.70
C PRO A 440 37.71 5.98 37.81
N ALA A 441 37.59 5.37 38.99
CA ALA A 441 37.79 3.93 39.17
C ALA A 441 36.79 3.09 38.36
N GLY A 442 35.52 3.48 38.34
CA GLY A 442 34.49 2.83 37.54
C GLY A 442 34.75 2.95 36.04
N VAL A 443 35.13 4.13 35.57
CA VAL A 443 35.51 4.37 34.16
C VAL A 443 36.66 3.46 33.73
N LYS A 444 37.66 3.25 34.58
CA LYS A 444 38.78 2.35 34.30
C LYS A 444 38.31 0.91 34.12
N LEU A 445 37.46 0.42 35.03
CA LEU A 445 36.90 -0.93 34.96
C LEU A 445 36.03 -1.12 33.72
N VAL A 446 35.21 -0.13 33.36
CA VAL A 446 34.40 -0.15 32.14
C VAL A 446 35.27 -0.25 30.90
N LYS A 447 36.30 0.60 30.77
CA LYS A 447 37.21 0.57 29.62
C LYS A 447 37.93 -0.77 29.47
N SER A 448 38.46 -1.31 30.57
CA SER A 448 39.10 -2.63 30.57
C SER A 448 38.13 -3.76 30.23
N LEU A 449 36.87 -3.66 30.64
CA LEU A 449 35.83 -4.64 30.29
C LEU A 449 35.44 -4.55 28.81
N VAL A 450 35.37 -3.33 28.25
CA VAL A 450 35.11 -3.07 26.82
C VAL A 450 36.27 -3.58 25.95
N GLU A 451 37.52 -3.37 26.37
CA GLU A 451 38.73 -3.90 25.70
C GLU A 451 38.71 -5.44 25.61
N GLU A 452 38.08 -6.11 26.58
CA GLU A 452 37.86 -7.55 26.60
C GLU A 452 36.59 -8.02 25.86
N GLY A 453 35.99 -7.13 25.06
CA GLY A 453 34.88 -7.43 24.15
C GLY A 453 33.53 -7.56 24.86
N ALA A 454 33.29 -6.78 25.91
CA ALA A 454 32.03 -6.81 26.64
C ALA A 454 30.81 -6.37 25.80
N SER A 455 29.69 -7.04 26.03
CA SER A 455 28.39 -6.64 25.52
C SER A 455 27.72 -5.62 26.43
N ILE A 456 26.64 -4.99 25.97
CA ILE A 456 25.85 -4.08 26.82
C ILE A 456 25.29 -4.79 28.07
N GLY A 457 24.98 -6.09 27.97
CA GLY A 457 24.50 -6.89 29.09
C GLY A 457 25.54 -7.02 30.22
N ASP A 458 26.83 -7.08 29.86
CA ASP A 458 27.93 -7.12 30.82
C ASP A 458 28.09 -5.79 31.58
N LEU A 459 27.59 -4.69 31.02
CA LEU A 459 27.67 -3.32 31.56
C LEU A 459 26.36 -2.85 32.22
N SER A 460 25.39 -3.74 32.40
CA SER A 460 24.03 -3.42 32.92
C SER A 460 24.02 -2.69 34.27
N CYS A 461 24.94 -3.01 35.19
CA CYS A 461 25.07 -2.30 36.46
C CYS A 461 25.51 -0.83 36.25
N VAL A 462 26.40 -0.59 35.29
CA VAL A 462 26.90 0.75 34.97
C VAL A 462 25.86 1.58 34.24
N VAL A 463 25.13 0.98 33.30
CA VAL A 463 23.97 1.60 32.64
C VAL A 463 22.95 2.05 33.68
N SER A 464 22.63 1.19 34.65
CA SER A 464 21.69 1.52 35.72
C SER A 464 22.18 2.69 36.57
N LYS A 465 23.49 2.71 36.89
CA LYS A 465 24.11 3.79 37.68
C LYS A 465 24.15 5.12 36.91
N ALA A 466 24.51 5.09 35.63
CA ALA A 466 24.54 6.27 34.76
C ALA A 466 23.12 6.84 34.55
N SER A 467 22.12 5.97 34.39
CA SER A 467 20.71 6.36 34.31
C SER A 467 20.24 7.04 35.60
N HIS A 468 20.63 6.53 36.77
CA HIS A 468 20.31 7.15 38.05
C HIS A 468 20.88 8.57 38.17
N PHE A 469 22.11 8.81 37.70
CA PHE A 469 22.69 10.15 37.66
C PHE A 469 21.97 11.12 36.69
N CYS A 470 21.26 10.60 35.70
CA CYS A 470 20.48 11.40 34.76
C CYS A 470 19.06 11.76 35.27
N GLN A 471 18.61 11.12 36.36
CA GLN A 471 17.30 11.38 36.95
C GLN A 471 17.26 12.75 37.64
N LYS A 472 16.09 13.38 37.63
CA LYS A 472 15.85 14.65 38.34
C LYS A 472 15.86 14.43 39.85
N ASN A 473 16.42 15.39 40.59
CA ASN A 473 16.33 15.40 42.05
C ASN A 473 14.88 15.63 42.51
N VAL A 474 14.62 15.49 43.81
CA VAL A 474 13.27 15.61 44.43
C VAL A 474 12.57 16.94 44.06
N ASP A 475 13.34 18.00 43.79
CA ASP A 475 12.85 19.33 43.40
C ASP A 475 12.62 19.51 41.88
N GLY A 476 12.81 18.47 41.08
CA GLY A 476 12.59 18.50 39.62
C GLY A 476 13.73 19.11 38.80
N GLU A 477 14.81 19.55 39.45
CA GLU A 477 16.03 20.08 38.81
C GLU A 477 17.08 18.97 38.57
N GLN A 478 17.81 19.09 37.45
CA GLN A 478 18.92 18.20 37.10
C GLN A 478 20.25 18.79 37.57
N ASN A 479 21.08 17.99 38.24
CA ASN A 479 22.40 18.41 38.71
C ASN A 479 23.47 18.23 37.60
N LEU A 480 24.14 19.32 37.21
CA LEU A 480 25.20 19.32 36.19
C LEU A 480 26.36 18.37 36.55
N GLU A 481 26.73 18.28 37.84
CA GLU A 481 27.80 17.39 38.31
C GLU A 481 27.38 15.91 38.16
N ALA A 482 26.10 15.59 38.42
CA ALA A 482 25.58 14.24 38.25
C ALA A 482 25.57 13.84 36.76
N LEU A 483 25.14 14.75 35.87
CA LEU A 483 25.17 14.52 34.44
C LEU A 483 26.60 14.35 33.90
N GLN A 484 27.58 15.10 34.41
CA GLN A 484 28.99 14.90 34.06
C GLN A 484 29.50 13.51 34.47
N LYS A 485 29.10 13.01 35.65
CA LYS A 485 29.43 11.64 36.09
C LYS A 485 28.79 10.59 35.19
N ALA A 486 27.54 10.78 34.77
CA ALA A 486 26.87 9.90 33.82
C ALA A 486 27.56 9.89 32.45
N HIS A 487 27.92 11.07 31.94
CA HIS A 487 28.65 11.22 30.67
C HIS A 487 29.97 10.45 30.69
N MET A 488 30.78 10.58 31.75
CA MET A 488 32.04 9.85 31.87
C MET A 488 31.86 8.34 31.77
N LEU A 489 30.77 7.80 32.33
CA LEU A 489 30.45 6.37 32.26
C LEU A 489 29.99 5.97 30.85
N TYR A 490 29.11 6.74 30.21
CA TYR A 490 28.69 6.45 28.83
C TYR A 490 29.84 6.57 27.84
N GLU A 491 30.71 7.57 27.97
CA GLU A 491 31.90 7.72 27.13
C GLU A 491 32.87 6.54 27.33
N ALA A 492 33.03 6.04 28.56
CA ALA A 492 33.86 4.89 28.85
C ALA A 492 33.36 3.59 28.18
N MET A 493 32.06 3.47 27.95
CA MET A 493 31.46 2.32 27.25
C MET A 493 31.75 2.35 25.74
N GLY A 494 32.16 3.49 25.17
CA GLY A 494 32.58 3.60 23.77
C GLY A 494 31.50 3.18 22.77
N GLU A 495 31.89 2.40 21.76
CA GLU A 495 30.99 1.91 20.72
C GLU A 495 29.89 0.97 21.25
N VAL A 496 30.09 0.35 22.42
CA VAL A 496 29.09 -0.55 23.04
C VAL A 496 27.79 0.20 23.35
N VAL A 497 27.84 1.51 23.61
CA VAL A 497 26.63 2.33 23.81
C VAL A 497 25.72 2.30 22.58
N GLN A 498 26.32 2.25 21.38
CA GLN A 498 25.60 2.29 20.11
C GLN A 498 24.92 0.95 19.77
N THR A 499 25.27 -0.12 20.48
CA THR A 499 24.70 -1.46 20.29
C THR A 499 23.31 -1.63 20.92
N ASP A 500 22.91 -0.73 21.83
CA ASP A 500 21.60 -0.70 22.46
C ASP A 500 20.92 0.66 22.27
N ALA A 501 19.72 0.66 21.69
CA ALA A 501 19.00 1.87 21.37
C ALA A 501 18.54 2.66 22.61
N SER A 502 18.21 1.97 23.71
CA SER A 502 17.80 2.61 24.97
C SER A 502 18.98 3.32 25.61
N VAL A 503 20.14 2.66 25.66
CA VAL A 503 21.36 3.24 26.23
C VAL A 503 21.88 4.39 25.35
N SER A 504 21.80 4.25 24.02
CA SER A 504 22.10 5.34 23.07
C SER A 504 21.22 6.57 23.30
N LEU A 505 19.92 6.37 23.48
CA LEU A 505 18.98 7.45 23.77
C LEU A 505 19.30 8.12 25.11
N GLN A 506 19.56 7.34 26.16
CA GLN A 506 19.94 7.88 27.48
C GLN A 506 21.23 8.71 27.40
N PHE A 507 22.20 8.28 26.60
CA PHE A 507 23.44 9.04 26.41
C PHE A 507 23.19 10.35 25.64
N ALA A 508 22.37 10.32 24.59
CA ALA A 508 21.98 11.53 23.86
C ALA A 508 21.23 12.52 24.76
N ASP A 509 20.30 12.03 25.59
CA ASP A 509 19.56 12.84 26.56
C ASP A 509 20.50 13.45 27.61
N CYS A 510 21.51 12.70 28.08
CA CYS A 510 22.53 13.20 28.98
C CYS A 510 23.30 14.39 28.36
N LEU A 511 23.78 14.25 27.13
CA LEU A 511 24.49 15.30 26.40
C LEU A 511 23.61 16.54 26.16
N TYR A 512 22.35 16.34 25.78
CA TYR A 512 21.40 17.42 25.55
C TYR A 512 21.11 18.20 26.84
N ASN A 513 20.87 17.50 27.96
CA ASN A 513 20.62 18.14 29.25
C ASN A 513 21.87 18.88 29.78
N MET A 514 23.07 18.33 29.58
CA MET A 514 24.32 19.03 29.87
C MET A 514 24.46 20.32 29.05
N TYR A 515 24.08 20.30 27.77
CA TYR A 515 24.09 21.50 26.92
C TYR A 515 23.12 22.56 27.42
N LEU A 516 21.88 22.18 27.78
CA LEU A 516 20.87 23.10 28.32
C LEU A 516 21.35 23.76 29.62
N LEU A 517 21.89 23.01 30.57
CA LEU A 517 22.36 23.56 31.85
C LEU A 517 23.60 24.46 31.68
N ASN A 518 24.54 24.09 30.79
CA ASN A 518 25.70 24.92 30.49
C ASN A 518 25.33 26.23 29.77
N THR A 519 24.27 26.22 28.95
CA THR A 519 23.80 27.43 28.24
C THR A 519 22.93 28.32 29.13
N ALA A 520 22.15 27.75 30.04
CA ALA A 520 21.42 28.47 31.08
C ALA A 520 22.37 29.19 32.06
N ASN A 521 23.42 28.51 32.55
CA ASN A 521 24.43 29.10 33.43
C ASN A 521 25.31 30.16 32.74
N LYS A 522 25.54 30.06 31.43
CA LYS A 522 26.25 31.10 30.66
C LYS A 522 25.40 32.34 30.38
N GLY A 523 24.07 32.22 30.38
CA GLY A 523 23.15 33.35 30.29
C GLY A 523 23.20 34.28 31.52
N SER A 524 23.65 33.76 32.67
CA SER A 524 23.89 34.55 33.88
C SER A 524 25.30 35.16 33.97
N GLU A 525 26.27 34.75 33.14
CA GLU A 525 27.68 35.17 33.29
C GLU A 525 28.35 35.83 32.08
N MET A 526 27.75 35.94 30.89
CA MET A 526 28.43 36.61 29.77
C MET A 526 28.22 38.13 29.72
N GLY A 527 29.03 38.83 30.53
CA GLY A 527 29.91 39.87 30.01
C GLY A 527 31.29 39.26 29.68
N GLU A 528 31.78 39.51 28.46
CA GLU A 528 33.14 39.26 27.94
C GLU A 528 33.49 37.91 27.24
N ARG A 529 33.59 38.04 25.90
CA ARG A 529 34.62 37.56 24.93
C ARG A 529 35.00 36.07 24.74
N SER A 530 34.60 35.59 23.55
CA SER A 530 35.36 35.01 22.43
C SER A 530 36.54 34.03 22.66
N GLU A 531 36.35 32.79 22.19
CA GLU A 531 37.18 31.98 21.28
C GLU A 531 37.03 30.47 21.62
N GLY A 532 36.84 29.63 20.59
CA GLY A 532 36.60 28.19 20.76
C GLY A 532 35.31 27.67 20.13
N ARG A 533 34.94 28.15 18.93
CA ARG A 533 33.91 27.52 18.09
C ARG A 533 34.58 26.74 16.97
N GLN A 534 34.95 25.49 17.22
CA GLN A 534 35.24 24.46 16.23
C GLN A 534 35.34 23.14 16.99
N ASN A 535 34.51 22.14 16.63
CA ASN A 535 34.58 20.70 16.98
C ASN A 535 33.30 20.04 17.51
N LEU A 536 32.08 20.49 17.13
CA LEU A 536 30.87 19.71 17.43
C LEU A 536 29.84 19.59 16.30
N TYR A 537 30.21 19.98 15.08
CA TYR A 537 29.33 19.83 13.90
C TYR A 537 29.43 18.48 13.19
N HIS A 538 29.96 17.44 13.83
CA HIS A 538 30.21 16.16 13.14
C HIS A 538 29.22 15.02 13.44
N PHE A 539 28.15 15.27 14.21
CA PHE A 539 27.15 14.24 14.58
C PHE A 539 25.70 14.76 14.63
N LEU A 540 25.29 15.48 13.59
CA LEU A 540 23.89 15.58 13.14
C LEU A 540 23.87 15.17 11.67
#